data_AF-A0A519RX50-F1
#
_entry.id   AF-A0A519RX50-F1
#
_cell.length_a   1.000
_cell.length_b   1.000
_cell.length_c   1.000
_cell.angle_alpha   90.00
_cell.angle_beta   90.00
_cell.angle_gamma   90.00
#
_symmetry.space_group_name_H-M   'P 1'
#
loop_
_entity.id
_entity.type
_entity.pdbx_description
1 polymer ?
#
loop_
_entity_poly.entity_id
_entity_poly.type
_entity_poly.pdbx_seq_one_letter_code
_entity_poly.pdbx_strand_id
1 'polypeptide(L)'
;MKVLKAILAGFAGAAALNILHETVRRFNSDAPRVDLVGEEALTRSMNSLNLEAPTGNNLYAATLAGDIISNGIYYSAIGMAGSKNIYLKGALAGLTAGLGAIKLPEKMGLDDEPVTKTDKTKILTVAWYLIGGLVTAAVFDQLKKK
;
A
#
# COMPACT_ATOMS: atom_id res chain seq x y z
N MET A 1 -18.34 -4.99 16.91
CA MET A 1 -17.86 -5.98 15.90
C MET A 1 -17.57 -5.38 14.51
N LYS A 2 -18.27 -4.34 14.03
CA LYS A 2 -18.02 -3.75 12.69
C LYS A 2 -16.59 -3.21 12.50
N VAL A 3 -16.05 -2.53 13.52
CA VAL A 3 -14.68 -1.98 13.51
C VAL A 3 -13.64 -3.10 13.35
N LEU A 4 -13.73 -4.17 14.15
CA LEU A 4 -12.83 -5.31 14.02
C LEU A 4 -12.90 -5.95 12.62
N LYS A 5 -14.10 -6.15 12.07
CA LYS A 5 -14.28 -6.67 10.70
C LYS A 5 -13.64 -5.74 9.65
N ALA A 6 -13.76 -4.41 9.84
CA ALA A 6 -13.13 -3.43 8.96
C ALA A 6 -11.59 -3.49 9.04
N ILE A 7 -11.04 -3.61 10.25
CA ILE A 7 -9.60 -3.77 10.48
C ILE A 7 -9.08 -5.03 9.79
N LEU A 8 -9.70 -6.19 10.05
CA LEU A 8 -9.29 -7.45 9.43
C LEU A 8 -9.35 -7.39 7.89
N ALA A 9 -10.40 -6.77 7.33
CA ALA A 9 -10.51 -6.58 5.89
C ALA A 9 -9.47 -5.61 5.32
N GLY A 10 -9.13 -4.54 6.04
CA GLY A 10 -8.08 -3.61 5.64
C GLY A 10 -6.70 -4.27 5.57
N PHE A 11 -6.34 -5.02 6.61
CA PHE A 11 -5.09 -5.79 6.64
C PHE A 11 -5.06 -6.90 5.59
N ALA A 12 -6.19 -7.52 5.26
CA ALA A 12 -6.25 -8.48 4.15
C ALA A 12 -5.94 -7.83 2.79
N GLY A 13 -6.43 -6.60 2.56
CA GLY A 13 -6.09 -5.83 1.36
C GLY A 13 -4.63 -5.39 1.32
N ALA A 14 -4.08 -4.95 2.45
CA ALA A 14 -2.67 -4.60 2.57
C ALA A 14 -1.73 -5.79 2.34
N ALA A 15 -2.10 -6.97 2.86
CA ALA A 15 -1.37 -8.20 2.59
C ALA A 15 -1.41 -8.58 1.10
N ALA A 16 -2.59 -8.51 0.47
CA ALA A 16 -2.72 -8.78 -0.97
C ALA A 16 -1.88 -7.83 -1.83
N LEU A 17 -1.89 -6.53 -1.50
CA LEU A 17 -1.06 -5.51 -2.13
C LEU A 17 0.43 -5.88 -2.04
N ASN A 18 0.92 -6.20 -0.84
CA ASN A 18 2.33 -6.52 -0.62
C ASN A 18 2.76 -7.83 -1.29
N ILE A 19 1.90 -8.86 -1.26
CA ILE A 19 2.15 -10.12 -1.96
C ILE A 19 2.31 -9.87 -3.47
N LEU A 20 1.49 -8.99 -4.06
CA LEU A 20 1.59 -8.65 -5.47
C LEU A 20 2.89 -7.91 -5.80
N HIS A 21 3.26 -6.90 -5.01
CA HIS A 21 4.53 -6.21 -5.15
C HIS A 21 5.71 -7.19 -5.08
N GLU A 22 5.74 -8.03 -4.04
CA GLU A 22 6.83 -8.97 -3.78
C GLU A 22 6.94 -10.06 -4.85
N THR A 23 5.80 -10.55 -5.33
CA THR A 23 5.78 -11.64 -6.32
C THR A 23 6.18 -11.11 -7.68
N VAL A 24 5.56 -10.02 -8.16
CA VAL A 24 5.74 -9.57 -9.54
C VAL A 24 7.13 -8.99 -9.76
N ARG A 25 7.73 -8.33 -8.75
CA ARG A 25 9.10 -7.80 -8.87
C ARG A 25 10.17 -8.87 -9.07
N ARG A 26 9.89 -10.14 -8.75
CA ARG A 26 10.82 -11.26 -8.98
C ARG A 26 10.86 -11.71 -10.44
N PHE A 27 9.85 -11.36 -11.23
CA PHE A 27 9.70 -11.85 -12.61
C PHE A 27 9.62 -10.72 -13.66
N ASN A 28 9.40 -9.48 -13.24
CA ASN A 28 9.21 -8.34 -14.13
C ASN A 28 10.05 -7.16 -13.68
N SER A 29 11.03 -6.77 -14.50
CA SER A 29 11.93 -5.64 -14.25
C SER A 29 11.22 -4.28 -14.20
N ASP A 30 10.03 -4.17 -14.78
CA ASP A 30 9.22 -2.94 -14.76
C ASP A 30 8.25 -2.89 -13.57
N ALA A 31 8.26 -3.93 -12.72
CA ALA A 31 7.42 -3.95 -11.53
C ALA A 31 7.81 -2.81 -10.60
N PRO A 32 6.83 -2.11 -10.00
CA PRO A 32 7.11 -0.99 -9.12
C PRO A 32 7.81 -1.45 -7.84
N ARG A 33 8.86 -0.73 -7.48
CA ARG A 33 9.70 -0.94 -6.29
C ARG A 33 9.32 0.05 -5.19
N VAL A 34 8.09 -0.06 -4.72
CA VAL A 34 7.54 0.76 -3.61
C VAL A 34 8.38 0.62 -2.34
N ASP A 35 9.03 -0.54 -2.15
CA ASP A 35 9.96 -0.77 -1.05
C ASP A 35 11.11 0.24 -1.05
N LEU A 36 11.70 0.56 -2.21
CA LEU A 36 12.81 1.52 -2.28
C LEU A 36 12.38 2.93 -1.88
N VAL A 37 11.19 3.35 -2.31
CA VAL A 37 10.59 4.65 -1.92
C VAL A 37 10.35 4.69 -0.40
N GLY A 38 9.85 3.58 0.16
CA GLY A 38 9.61 3.46 1.59
C GLY A 38 10.90 3.46 2.42
N GLU A 39 11.94 2.76 1.95
CA GLU A 39 13.25 2.73 2.60
C GLU A 39 13.86 4.12 2.62
N GLU A 40 13.83 4.85 1.50
CA GLU A 40 14.29 6.23 1.44
C GLU A 40 13.49 7.13 2.39
N ALA A 41 12.16 7.02 2.37
CA ALA A 41 11.29 7.81 3.25
C ALA A 41 11.59 7.56 4.73
N LEU A 42 11.78 6.29 5.12
CA LEU A 42 12.11 5.91 6.48
C LEU A 42 13.49 6.42 6.89
N THR A 43 14.51 6.20 6.06
CA THR A 43 15.87 6.69 6.31
C THR A 43 15.91 8.20 6.46
N ARG A 44 15.28 8.96 5.55
CA ARG A 44 15.22 10.43 5.64
C ARG A 44 14.49 10.90 6.90
N SER A 45 13.37 10.25 7.25
CA SER A 45 12.60 10.59 8.45
C SER A 45 13.43 10.39 9.72
N MET A 46 14.13 9.26 9.84
CA MET A 46 14.99 8.97 10.99
C MET A 46 16.16 9.95 11.09
N ASN A 47 16.82 10.22 9.96
CA ASN A 47 17.92 11.20 9.91
C ASN A 47 17.44 12.60 10.32
N SER A 48 16.24 13.02 9.91
CA SER A 48 15.66 14.31 10.31
C SER A 48 15.40 14.43 11.81
N LEU A 49 15.24 13.29 12.50
CA LEU A 49 15.07 13.20 13.95
C LEU A 49 16.41 12.95 14.69
N ASN A 50 17.55 13.00 13.99
CA ASN A 50 18.87 12.62 14.51
C ASN A 50 18.91 11.19 15.09
N LEU A 51 18.12 10.28 14.51
CA LEU A 51 18.12 8.86 14.85
C LEU A 51 18.89 8.08 13.79
N GLU A 52 19.60 7.02 14.21
CA GLU A 52 20.29 6.12 13.30
C GLU A 52 19.29 5.23 12.57
N ALA A 53 19.24 5.33 11.25
CA ALA A 53 18.36 4.52 10.42
C ALA A 53 18.86 3.06 10.34
N PRO A 54 17.95 2.05 10.36
CA PRO A 54 18.32 0.69 10.03
C PRO A 54 18.95 0.60 8.63
N THR A 55 19.70 -0.47 8.39
CA THR A 55 20.33 -0.73 7.08
C THR A 55 20.03 -2.15 6.59
N GLY A 56 20.20 -2.37 5.28
CA GLY A 56 20.04 -3.68 4.64
C GLY A 56 18.68 -4.34 4.95
N ASN A 57 18.70 -5.61 5.34
CA ASN A 57 17.48 -6.39 5.59
C ASN A 57 16.61 -5.81 6.71
N ASN A 58 17.20 -5.12 7.69
CA ASN A 58 16.43 -4.51 8.78
C ASN A 58 15.67 -3.28 8.29
N LEU A 59 16.27 -2.51 7.38
CA LEU A 59 15.60 -1.37 6.74
C LEU A 59 14.43 -1.85 5.89
N TYR A 60 14.67 -2.88 5.08
CA TYR A 60 13.62 -3.51 4.27
C TYR A 60 12.47 -4.03 5.13
N ALA A 61 12.76 -4.78 6.21
CA ALA A 61 11.74 -5.34 7.09
C ALA A 61 10.94 -4.25 7.83
N ALA A 62 11.62 -3.20 8.32
CA ALA A 62 10.96 -2.06 8.96
C ALA A 62 10.03 -1.32 7.98
N THR A 63 10.50 -1.12 6.76
CA THR A 63 9.73 -0.49 5.68
C THR A 63 8.51 -1.32 5.31
N LEU A 64 8.68 -2.63 5.12
CA LEU A 64 7.59 -3.56 4.82
C LEU A 64 6.54 -3.58 5.95
N ALA A 65 6.97 -3.62 7.20
CA ALA A 65 6.07 -3.54 8.34
C ALA A 65 5.29 -2.22 8.36
N GLY A 66 5.99 -1.10 8.13
CA GLY A 66 5.39 0.22 8.00
C GLY A 66 4.37 0.30 6.87
N ASP A 67 4.66 -0.28 5.71
CA ASP A 67 3.74 -0.32 4.57
C ASP A 67 2.49 -1.15 4.87
N ILE A 68 2.65 -2.36 5.43
CA ILE A 68 1.50 -3.22 5.80
C ILE A 68 0.60 -2.53 6.83
N ILE A 69 1.18 -1.89 7.85
CA ILE A 69 0.42 -1.18 8.89
C ILE A 69 -0.29 0.03 8.28
N SER A 70 0.44 0.86 7.53
CA SER A 70 -0.09 2.09 6.91
C SER A 70 -1.23 1.78 5.94
N ASN A 71 -1.02 0.82 5.04
CA ASN A 71 -2.05 0.39 4.09
C ASN A 71 -3.18 -0.36 4.78
N GLY A 72 -2.90 -1.13 5.83
CA GLY A 72 -3.90 -1.83 6.62
C GLY A 72 -4.88 -0.84 7.28
N ILE A 73 -4.35 0.20 7.91
CA ILE A 73 -5.13 1.30 8.49
C ILE A 73 -5.91 2.04 7.40
N TYR A 74 -5.23 2.41 6.31
CA TYR A 74 -5.84 3.12 5.18
C TYR A 74 -7.04 2.35 4.61
N TYR A 75 -6.87 1.07 4.29
CA TYR A 75 -7.95 0.26 3.74
C TYR A 75 -9.03 -0.09 4.76
N SER A 76 -8.72 -0.14 6.05
CA SER A 76 -9.74 -0.32 7.10
C SER A 76 -10.83 0.76 7.02
N ALA A 77 -10.49 1.97 6.56
CA ALA A 77 -11.44 3.06 6.36
C ALA A 77 -12.58 2.69 5.38
N ILE A 78 -12.31 1.82 4.39
CA ILE A 78 -13.32 1.34 3.43
C ILE A 78 -14.47 0.66 4.16
N GLY A 79 -14.17 -0.28 5.08
CA GLY A 79 -15.17 -0.99 5.87
C GLY A 79 -15.84 -0.11 6.93
N MET A 80 -15.08 0.83 7.52
CA MET A 80 -15.61 1.78 8.50
C MET A 80 -16.66 2.71 7.89
N ALA A 81 -16.45 3.17 6.65
CA ALA A 81 -17.37 4.00 5.87
C ALA A 81 -18.71 3.30 5.53
N GLY A 82 -18.89 2.04 5.92
CA GLY A 82 -20.15 1.29 5.80
C GLY A 82 -20.29 0.50 4.51
N SER A 83 -21.20 -0.47 4.52
CA SER A 83 -21.27 -1.53 3.50
C SER A 83 -21.95 -1.14 2.18
N LYS A 84 -22.68 -0.02 2.14
CA LYS A 84 -23.33 0.42 0.90
C LYS A 84 -22.24 0.77 -0.11
N ASN A 85 -22.33 0.20 -1.32
CA ASN A 85 -21.38 0.38 -2.42
C ASN A 85 -19.93 0.05 -2.03
N ILE A 86 -19.71 -1.00 -1.24
CA ILE A 86 -18.38 -1.32 -0.67
C ILE A 86 -17.30 -1.53 -1.75
N TYR A 87 -17.64 -2.16 -2.88
CA TYR A 87 -16.71 -2.34 -4.00
C TYR A 87 -16.33 -1.01 -4.68
N LEU A 88 -17.28 -0.09 -4.85
CA LEU A 88 -16.99 1.26 -5.37
C LEU A 88 -16.06 2.02 -4.41
N LYS A 89 -16.31 1.93 -3.10
CA LYS A 89 -15.43 2.54 -2.08
C LYS A 89 -14.03 1.92 -2.11
N GLY A 90 -13.94 0.60 -2.23
CA GLY A 90 -12.67 -0.11 -2.37
C GLY A 90 -11.92 0.34 -3.62
N ALA A 91 -12.60 0.43 -4.76
CA ALA A 91 -12.01 0.91 -6.00
C ALA A 91 -11.53 2.36 -5.90
N LEU A 92 -12.35 3.27 -5.37
CA LEU A 92 -11.97 4.67 -5.19
C LEU A 92 -10.78 4.84 -4.23
N ALA A 93 -10.78 4.12 -3.11
CA ALA A 93 -9.68 4.14 -2.16
C ALA A 93 -8.39 3.58 -2.80
N GLY A 94 -8.47 2.43 -3.47
CA GLY A 94 -7.33 1.84 -4.16
C GLY A 94 -6.77 2.73 -5.27
N LEU A 95 -7.63 3.35 -6.09
CA LEU A 95 -7.21 4.32 -7.10
C LEU A 95 -6.56 5.56 -6.46
N THR A 96 -7.12 6.06 -5.37
CA THR A 96 -6.57 7.23 -4.66
C THR A 96 -5.19 6.91 -4.10
N ALA A 97 -5.02 5.75 -3.46
CA ALA A 97 -3.74 5.31 -2.93
C ALA A 97 -2.72 5.08 -4.04
N GLY A 98 -3.10 4.42 -5.14
CA GLY A 98 -2.22 4.17 -6.28
C GLY A 98 -1.76 5.45 -6.96
N LEU A 99 -2.67 6.42 -7.15
CA LEU A 99 -2.32 7.74 -7.68
C LEU A 99 -1.45 8.53 -6.69
N GLY A 100 -1.68 8.35 -5.38
CA GLY A 100 -0.82 8.90 -4.33
C GLY A 100 0.59 8.33 -4.41
N ALA A 101 0.72 7.00 -4.53
CA ALA A 101 1.98 6.31 -4.58
C ALA A 101 2.88 6.75 -5.74
N ILE A 102 2.30 7.16 -6.89
CA ILE A 102 3.07 7.66 -8.03
C ILE A 102 3.32 9.18 -8.02
N LYS A 103 2.56 9.98 -7.23
CA LYS A 103 2.65 11.46 -7.26
C LYS A 103 3.24 12.07 -5.99
N LEU A 104 3.14 11.38 -4.86
CA LEU A 104 3.61 11.89 -3.57
C LEU A 104 5.14 11.83 -3.41
N PRO A 105 5.87 10.82 -3.90
CA PRO A 105 7.31 10.74 -3.68
C PRO A 105 8.05 12.00 -4.13
N GLU A 106 7.84 12.42 -5.38
CA GLU A 106 8.42 13.66 -5.95
C GLU A 106 8.08 14.89 -5.09
N LYS A 107 6.82 15.03 -4.66
CA LYS A 107 6.36 16.16 -3.82
C LYS A 107 6.96 16.17 -2.42
N MET A 108 7.39 15.00 -1.93
CA MET A 108 8.08 14.83 -0.65
C MET A 108 9.60 14.92 -0.82
N GLY A 109 10.09 15.18 -2.04
CA GLY A 109 11.50 15.22 -2.38
C GLY A 109 12.18 13.85 -2.42
N LEU A 110 11.41 12.77 -2.46
CA LEU A 110 11.88 11.38 -2.60
C LEU A 110 12.09 11.04 -4.08
N ASP A 111 12.86 9.99 -4.34
CA ASP A 111 13.00 9.40 -5.67
C ASP A 111 11.70 8.69 -6.08
N ASP A 112 11.07 9.18 -7.15
CA ASP A 112 9.84 8.61 -7.70
C ASP A 112 10.11 7.58 -8.81
N GLU A 113 11.34 7.49 -9.34
CA GLU A 113 11.70 6.55 -10.41
C GLU A 113 11.27 5.10 -10.10
N PRO A 114 11.41 4.57 -8.86
CA PRO A 114 11.00 3.20 -8.54
C PRO A 114 9.51 2.89 -8.82
N VAL A 115 8.65 3.91 -8.89
CA VAL A 115 7.20 3.78 -9.14
C VAL A 115 6.72 4.50 -10.39
N THR A 116 7.58 5.30 -11.04
CA THR A 116 7.25 6.06 -12.26
C THR A 116 8.12 5.78 -13.49
N LYS A 117 9.11 4.87 -13.39
CA LYS A 117 10.09 4.54 -14.45
C LYS A 117 9.51 4.41 -15.85
N THR A 118 8.38 3.72 -15.98
CA THR A 118 7.66 3.53 -17.26
C THR A 118 6.16 3.69 -17.07
N ASP A 119 5.41 3.90 -18.16
CA ASP A 119 3.95 3.88 -18.11
C ASP A 119 3.41 2.55 -17.57
N LYS A 120 4.08 1.43 -17.90
CA LYS A 120 3.78 0.12 -17.34
C LYS A 120 3.99 0.11 -15.82
N THR A 121 5.09 0.65 -15.31
CA THR A 121 5.35 0.77 -13.86
C THR A 121 4.25 1.56 -13.17
N LYS A 122 3.86 2.72 -13.72
CA LYS A 122 2.77 3.56 -13.18
C LYS A 122 1.44 2.80 -13.15
N ILE A 123 1.08 2.14 -14.25
CA ILE A 123 -0.15 1.34 -14.35
C ILE A 123 -0.13 0.21 -13.33
N LEU A 124 0.98 -0.51 -13.20
CA LEU A 124 1.11 -1.60 -12.23
C LEU A 124 0.99 -1.08 -10.80
N THR A 125 1.62 0.05 -10.46
CA THR A 125 1.46 0.68 -9.14
C THR A 125 -0.02 0.90 -8.85
N VAL A 126 -0.72 1.61 -9.74
CA VAL A 126 -2.15 1.90 -9.54
C VAL A 126 -2.99 0.62 -9.48
N ALA A 127 -2.69 -0.38 -10.31
CA ALA A 127 -3.41 -1.65 -10.34
C ALA A 127 -3.26 -2.44 -9.04
N TRP A 128 -2.07 -2.47 -8.43
CA TRP A 128 -1.85 -3.16 -7.15
C TRP A 128 -2.64 -2.54 -6.01
N TYR A 129 -2.65 -1.20 -5.91
CA TYR A 129 -3.48 -0.53 -4.90
C TYR A 129 -4.98 -0.70 -5.16
N LEU A 130 -5.42 -0.68 -6.43
CA LEU A 130 -6.80 -1.01 -6.78
C LEU A 130 -7.18 -2.42 -6.31
N ILE A 131 -6.33 -3.42 -6.56
CA ILE A 131 -6.56 -4.79 -6.11
C ILE A 131 -6.62 -4.86 -4.58
N GLY A 132 -5.71 -4.19 -3.86
CA GLY A 132 -5.75 -4.11 -2.41
C GLY A 132 -7.11 -3.60 -1.88
N GLY A 133 -7.61 -2.49 -2.44
CA GLY A 133 -8.91 -1.94 -2.07
C GLY A 133 -10.10 -2.86 -2.41
N LEU A 134 -10.06 -3.56 -3.54
CA LEU A 134 -11.09 -4.53 -3.92
C LEU A 134 -11.08 -5.78 -3.04
N VAL A 135 -9.90 -6.29 -2.67
CA VAL A 135 -9.76 -7.40 -1.72
C VAL A 135 -10.32 -7.00 -0.36
N THR A 136 -10.03 -5.80 0.13
CA THR A 136 -10.65 -5.29 1.36
C THR A 136 -12.17 -5.25 1.26
N ALA A 137 -12.72 -4.77 0.14
CA ALA A 137 -14.16 -4.75 -0.06
C ALA A 137 -14.78 -6.16 -0.03
N ALA A 138 -14.15 -7.12 -0.71
CA ALA A 138 -14.60 -8.51 -0.76
C ALA A 138 -14.56 -9.19 0.63
N VAL A 139 -13.45 -9.03 1.36
CA VAL A 139 -13.29 -9.60 2.70
C VAL A 139 -14.29 -8.98 3.67
N PHE A 140 -14.49 -7.66 3.62
CA PHE A 140 -15.46 -7.00 4.48
C PHE A 140 -16.90 -7.44 4.19
N ASP A 141 -17.28 -7.56 2.92
CA ASP A 141 -18.60 -8.04 2.51
C ASP A 141 -18.86 -9.46 3.03
N GLN A 142 -17.85 -10.33 2.95
CA GLN A 142 -17.95 -11.70 3.46
C GLN A 142 -18.03 -11.75 4.99
N LEU A 143 -17.20 -10.97 5.69
CA LEU A 143 -17.24 -10.90 7.16
C LEU A 143 -18.54 -10.29 7.68
N LYS A 144 -19.19 -9.40 6.93
CA LYS A 144 -20.47 -8.81 7.32
C LYS A 144 -21.61 -9.84 7.30
N LYS A 145 -21.58 -10.79 6.37
CA LYS A 145 -22.62 -11.84 6.23
C LYS A 145 -22.59 -12.87 7.38
N LYS A 146 -21.45 -13.00 8.06
CA LYS A 146 -21.26 -13.79 9.29
C LYS A 146 -21.58 -12.98 10.53
#